data_AF-A0A2U1QR54-F1
#
_entry.id   AF-A0A2U1QR54-F1
#
_cell.length_a   1.000
_cell.length_b   1.000
_cell.length_c   1.000
_cell.angle_alpha   90.00
_cell.angle_beta   90.00
_cell.angle_gamma   90.00
#
_symmetry.space_group_name_H-M   'P 1'
#
loop_
_entity.id
_entity.type
_entity.pdbx_description
1 polymer ?
#
loop_
_entity_poly.entity_id
_entity_poly.type
_entity_poly.pdbx_seq_one_letter_code
_entity_poly.pdbx_strand_id
1 'polypeptide(L)'
;MRIDSLYIEDFKNLKQFTIDLDEKELNTVLLGQNATGKSNFIESLVLIFKYLDLSKAGSTPRFPEFEYVIKYKCRGHNIKVTCKKDGSSKKLAYEIYVDEEKQSYKSFFTNKEVYLPKYVFTYYSGISNKLKDHFDENQRNFYNKAKAKEVTKEDVEDFRRMFYVQLVHSYFVLLAFYTFEEEKTKNFLHEYLNIENLESVLFKFQKPEWQKKSNFQDEFMWGAEGLVREFLEKLWEISLAPIDVFEEYKESFRDSSNKQKEYLYLYVPTKEKLQELNKFYHTNTELFKALESTYISDLIDEVRVKVKKTNVNNEITFKELSEGEQQLLTVLGLLKFTKDKETLVLLDEPDTHLNPLWKWHYIDLLNDIYRNDSETESLDETTHIIINTHDPLVIGGLKKEQIRIFRRNPENGNVIAESAEKDPKGMGVAGILTSELFGLPTILDKETQLLLNRKRFLQGKLMRNDIANEEYEEYKIKKAQLEEYGFYEEVEDKWFQMYLAEMSKHEIIQQIEFTDEQKEMLEQASKLAVEKILKEMNQ
;
A
#
# COMPACT_ATOMS: atom_id res chain seq x y z
N MET A 1 -14.26 11.21 2.42
CA MET A 1 -13.46 10.79 3.56
C MET A 1 -12.05 11.22 3.26
N ARG A 2 -11.53 12.22 3.98
CA ARG A 2 -10.16 12.70 3.89
C ARG A 2 -9.66 12.97 5.29
N ILE A 3 -8.43 12.56 5.58
CA ILE A 3 -7.82 12.78 6.90
C ILE A 3 -7.01 14.05 6.73
N ASP A 4 -7.26 15.03 7.59
CA ASP A 4 -6.58 16.31 7.54
C ASP A 4 -5.36 16.26 8.46
N SER A 5 -5.51 15.73 9.67
CA SER A 5 -4.39 15.64 10.62
C SER A 5 -4.57 14.54 11.64
N LEU A 6 -3.45 14.06 12.19
CA LEU A 6 -3.41 13.13 13.31
C LEU A 6 -2.30 13.53 14.29
N TYR A 7 -2.68 13.62 15.56
CA TYR A 7 -1.77 13.68 16.69
C TYR A 7 -1.85 12.37 17.49
N ILE A 8 -0.71 11.85 17.93
CA ILE A 8 -0.59 10.68 18.79
C ILE A 8 0.34 11.01 19.96
N GLU A 9 -0.15 10.87 21.18
CA GLU A 9 0.65 11.12 22.38
C GLU A 9 1.75 10.06 22.54
N ASP A 10 1.36 8.79 22.52
CA ASP A 10 2.27 7.67 22.73
C ASP A 10 1.71 6.39 22.10
N PHE A 11 2.28 5.96 20.97
CA PHE A 11 2.03 4.65 20.37
C PHE A 11 3.31 4.09 19.75
N LYS A 12 3.88 3.04 20.35
CA LYS A 12 5.13 2.40 19.88
C LYS A 12 6.27 3.42 19.76
N ASN A 13 6.77 3.66 18.54
CA ASN A 13 7.80 4.67 18.26
C ASN A 13 7.24 6.05 17.89
N LEU A 14 5.91 6.19 17.81
CA LEU A 14 5.24 7.47 17.58
C LEU A 14 4.99 8.12 18.96
N LYS A 15 5.91 8.97 19.39
CA LYS A 15 5.84 9.72 20.66
C LYS A 15 5.64 11.19 20.34
N GLN A 16 4.54 11.77 20.84
CA GLN A 16 4.12 13.16 20.56
C GLN A 16 4.15 13.47 19.06
N PHE A 17 3.72 12.49 18.26
CA PHE A 17 3.81 12.50 16.82
C PHE A 17 2.64 13.31 16.25
N THR A 18 2.94 14.22 15.33
CA THR A 18 1.95 14.98 14.58
C THR A 18 2.22 14.81 13.10
N ILE A 19 1.14 14.65 12.33
CA ILE A 19 1.18 14.69 10.88
C ILE A 19 -0.02 15.48 10.37
N ASP A 20 0.23 16.32 9.37
CA ASP A 20 -0.75 17.14 8.67
C ASP A 20 -0.76 16.71 7.21
N LEU A 21 -1.92 16.39 6.64
CA LEU A 21 -2.09 15.84 5.30
C LEU A 21 -2.80 16.85 4.42
N ASP A 22 -2.47 16.89 3.12
CA ASP A 22 -3.09 17.86 2.23
C ASP A 22 -4.55 17.50 1.93
N GLU A 23 -5.46 18.43 2.16
CA GLU A 23 -6.90 18.21 2.02
C GLU A 23 -7.36 18.08 0.55
N LYS A 24 -6.54 18.52 -0.42
CA LYS A 24 -6.89 18.58 -1.85
C LYS A 24 -6.33 17.41 -2.65
N GLU A 25 -5.32 16.73 -2.15
CA GLU A 25 -4.63 15.68 -2.88
C GLU A 25 -5.26 14.30 -2.62
N LEU A 26 -5.58 13.54 -3.68
CA LEU A 26 -6.17 12.19 -3.57
C LEU A 26 -5.23 11.20 -2.86
N ASN A 27 -3.93 11.29 -3.15
CA ASN A 27 -2.92 10.38 -2.67
C ASN A 27 -1.95 11.11 -1.75
N THR A 28 -1.70 10.51 -0.59
CA THR A 28 -0.58 10.85 0.31
C THR A 28 0.42 9.71 0.27
N VAL A 29 1.67 10.00 -0.08
CA VAL A 29 2.78 9.07 -0.05
C VAL A 29 3.68 9.33 1.17
N LEU A 30 3.89 8.30 1.96
CA LEU A 30 4.77 8.30 3.13
C LEU A 30 6.14 7.75 2.69
N LEU A 31 7.19 8.54 2.92
CA LEU A 31 8.58 8.20 2.63
C LEU A 31 9.40 8.22 3.92
N GLY A 32 10.56 7.56 3.90
CA GLY A 32 11.52 7.60 5.00
C GLY A 32 12.23 6.27 5.17
N GLN A 33 13.29 6.23 5.97
CA GLN A 33 14.06 5.00 6.19
C GLN A 33 13.25 3.90 6.90
N ASN A 34 13.79 2.68 6.94
CA ASN A 34 13.17 1.60 7.69
C ASN A 34 13.06 1.95 9.18
N ALA A 35 11.99 1.49 9.83
CA ALA A 35 11.72 1.75 11.25
C ALA A 35 11.54 3.23 11.64
N THR A 36 11.24 4.12 10.68
CA THR A 36 10.84 5.51 10.95
C THR A 36 9.37 5.67 11.34
N GLY A 37 8.60 4.58 11.45
CA GLY A 37 7.23 4.60 11.99
C GLY A 37 6.09 4.67 10.96
N LYS A 38 6.36 4.60 9.65
CA LYS A 38 5.35 4.63 8.58
C LYS A 38 4.27 3.54 8.74
N SER A 39 4.67 2.28 8.88
CA SER A 39 3.71 1.18 9.14
C SER A 39 3.00 1.32 10.49
N ASN A 40 3.67 1.86 11.52
CA ASN A 40 3.03 2.14 12.82
C ASN A 40 1.99 3.27 12.71
N PHE A 41 2.20 4.24 11.82
CA PHE A 41 1.20 5.28 11.53
C PHE A 41 -0.02 4.67 10.84
N ILE A 42 0.16 3.83 9.81
CA ILE A 42 -0.93 3.07 9.18
C ILE A 42 -1.68 2.22 10.21
N GLU A 43 -0.96 1.49 11.06
CA GLU A 43 -1.56 0.67 12.12
C GLU A 43 -2.34 1.52 13.14
N SER A 44 -1.86 2.72 13.48
CA SER A 44 -2.58 3.63 14.37
C SER A 44 -3.91 4.06 13.78
N LEU A 45 -3.97 4.35 12.47
CA LEU A 45 -5.22 4.66 11.76
C LEU A 45 -6.17 3.47 11.77
N VAL A 46 -5.67 2.26 11.48
CA VAL A 46 -6.46 1.03 11.55
C VAL A 46 -7.07 0.85 12.94
N LEU A 47 -6.29 1.03 14.00
CA LEU A 47 -6.76 0.91 15.38
C LEU A 47 -7.80 1.98 15.73
N ILE A 48 -7.57 3.24 15.34
CA ILE A 48 -8.51 4.34 15.56
C ILE A 48 -9.87 3.99 14.93
N PHE A 49 -9.89 3.68 13.63
CA PHE A 49 -11.15 3.39 12.93
C PHE A 49 -11.78 2.05 13.35
N LYS A 50 -10.99 1.05 13.72
CA LYS A 50 -11.47 -0.21 14.33
C LYS A 50 -12.33 0.07 15.56
N TYR A 51 -11.79 0.82 16.52
CA TYR A 51 -12.51 1.06 17.78
C TYR A 51 -13.69 2.03 17.62
N LEU A 52 -13.60 2.98 16.68
CA LEU A 52 -14.75 3.80 16.29
C LEU A 52 -15.86 2.97 15.65
N ASP A 53 -15.55 2.00 14.78
CA ASP A 53 -16.57 1.13 14.18
C ASP A 53 -17.21 0.18 15.20
N LEU A 54 -16.40 -0.39 16.10
CA LEU A 54 -16.85 -1.31 17.14
C LEU A 54 -17.69 -0.63 18.24
N SER A 55 -17.58 0.69 18.38
CA SER A 55 -18.35 1.49 19.33
C SER A 55 -19.81 1.61 18.88
N LYS A 56 -20.75 1.41 19.81
CA LYS A 56 -22.19 1.47 19.56
C LYS A 56 -22.87 2.48 20.48
N ALA A 57 -23.95 3.09 20.00
CA ALA A 57 -24.78 3.95 20.82
C ALA A 57 -25.34 3.18 22.03
N GLY A 58 -25.16 3.73 23.23
CA GLY A 58 -25.66 3.12 24.47
C GLY A 58 -24.82 1.94 25.01
N SER A 59 -23.72 1.56 24.36
CA SER A 59 -22.75 0.61 24.92
C SER A 59 -21.59 1.32 25.62
N THR A 60 -20.83 0.57 26.41
CA THR A 60 -19.54 1.04 26.92
C THR A 60 -18.63 1.46 25.74
N PRO A 61 -18.06 2.68 25.78
CA PRO A 61 -17.09 3.13 24.78
C PRO A 61 -15.89 2.19 24.70
N ARG A 62 -15.36 2.00 23.49
CA ARG A 62 -14.15 1.20 23.24
C ARG A 62 -13.08 2.09 22.65
N PHE A 63 -11.82 1.86 23.01
CA PHE A 63 -10.71 2.74 22.65
C PHE A 63 -9.47 1.91 22.30
N PRO A 64 -8.58 2.44 21.44
CA PRO A 64 -7.22 1.95 21.39
C PRO A 64 -6.46 2.33 22.68
N GLU A 65 -5.39 1.60 23.00
CA GLU A 65 -4.58 1.82 24.21
C GLU A 65 -3.60 3.00 24.07
N PHE A 66 -4.02 4.09 23.42
CA PHE A 66 -3.23 5.33 23.28
C PHE A 66 -4.12 6.57 23.13
N GLU A 67 -3.54 7.74 23.42
CA GLU A 67 -4.21 9.03 23.30
C GLU A 67 -3.93 9.64 21.93
N TYR A 68 -4.96 10.21 21.30
CA TYR A 68 -4.86 10.77 19.95
C TYR A 68 -5.86 11.90 19.71
N VAL A 69 -5.56 12.71 18.70
CA VAL A 69 -6.50 13.68 18.10
C VAL A 69 -6.47 13.48 16.60
N ILE A 70 -7.58 13.05 16.01
CA ILE A 70 -7.73 12.94 14.56
C ILE A 70 -8.74 13.96 14.06
N LYS A 71 -8.41 14.62 12.95
CA LYS A 71 -9.32 15.47 12.18
C LYS A 71 -9.47 14.91 10.78
N TYR A 72 -10.69 14.83 10.30
CA TYR A 72 -10.99 14.31 8.98
C TYR A 72 -12.34 14.84 8.49
N LYS A 73 -12.48 14.94 7.17
CA LYS A 73 -13.73 15.27 6.49
C LYS A 73 -14.42 14.02 5.97
N CYS A 74 -15.70 13.82 6.26
CA CYS A 74 -16.48 12.70 5.73
C CYS A 74 -17.91 13.14 5.40
N ARG A 75 -18.37 12.83 4.18
CA ARG A 75 -19.70 13.19 3.66
C ARG A 75 -20.05 14.67 3.87
N GLY A 76 -19.08 15.55 3.62
CA GLY A 76 -19.23 17.01 3.76
C GLY A 76 -19.10 17.55 5.18
N HIS A 77 -19.02 16.70 6.20
CA HIS A 77 -18.84 17.11 7.60
C HIS A 77 -17.36 17.11 8.00
N ASN A 78 -16.97 18.07 8.84
CA ASN A 78 -15.66 18.12 9.47
C ASN A 78 -15.73 17.45 10.85
N ILE A 79 -15.03 16.34 11.03
CA ILE A 79 -15.07 15.55 12.27
C ILE A 79 -13.74 15.68 12.99
N LYS A 80 -13.80 15.99 14.29
CA LYS A 80 -12.66 15.92 15.21
C LYS A 80 -12.97 14.95 16.33
N VAL A 81 -12.14 13.91 16.45
CA VAL A 81 -12.22 12.94 17.54
C VAL A 81 -10.96 13.05 18.39
N THR A 82 -11.14 13.34 19.67
CA THR A 82 -10.07 13.31 20.67
C THR A 82 -10.31 12.14 21.62
N CYS A 83 -9.32 11.28 21.76
CA CYS A 83 -9.26 10.22 22.76
C CYS A 83 -8.16 10.58 23.75
N LYS A 84 -8.52 10.90 24.99
CA LYS A 84 -7.56 11.29 26.04
C LYS A 84 -7.97 10.70 27.38
N LYS A 85 -7.03 10.60 28.31
CA LYS A 85 -7.35 10.19 29.68
C LYS A 85 -8.10 11.32 30.39
N ASP A 86 -9.24 10.99 30.96
CA ASP A 86 -9.97 11.91 31.83
C ASP A 86 -9.17 12.14 33.12
N GLY A 87 -8.95 13.41 33.46
CA GLY A 87 -8.12 13.82 34.60
C GLY A 87 -8.64 13.32 35.95
N SER A 88 -9.96 13.08 36.07
CA SER A 88 -10.57 12.52 37.27
C SER A 88 -10.46 11.00 37.37
N SER A 89 -10.71 10.26 36.28
CA SER A 89 -10.86 8.81 36.31
C SER A 89 -9.64 8.02 35.80
N LYS A 90 -8.65 8.70 35.20
CA LYS A 90 -7.51 8.11 34.46
C LYS A 90 -7.92 7.12 33.36
N LYS A 91 -9.21 7.06 33.00
CA LYS A 91 -9.75 6.23 31.92
C LYS A 91 -9.79 7.05 30.64
N LEU A 92 -9.62 6.37 29.51
CA LEU A 92 -9.80 7.00 28.20
C LEU A 92 -11.25 7.39 27.98
N ALA A 93 -11.46 8.56 27.39
CA ALA A 93 -12.76 9.08 27.01
C ALA A 93 -12.70 9.77 25.64
N TYR A 94 -13.82 9.72 24.92
CA TYR A 94 -13.99 10.43 23.66
C TYR A 94 -14.54 11.83 23.88
N GLU A 95 -13.91 12.79 23.21
CA GLU A 95 -14.44 14.12 23.00
C GLU A 95 -14.57 14.34 21.49
N ILE A 96 -15.82 14.51 21.02
CA ILE A 96 -16.15 14.48 19.59
C ILE A 96 -16.81 15.79 19.18
N TYR A 97 -16.34 16.35 18.07
CA TYR A 97 -16.92 17.53 17.44
C TYR A 97 -17.26 17.20 15.98
N VAL A 98 -18.41 17.67 15.53
CA VAL A 98 -18.86 17.62 14.12
C VAL A 98 -19.19 19.06 13.74
N ASP A 99 -18.53 19.59 12.71
CA ASP A 99 -18.69 20.97 12.25
C ASP A 99 -18.55 22.00 13.38
N GLU A 100 -17.51 21.82 14.19
CA GLU A 100 -17.19 22.62 15.39
C GLU A 100 -18.20 22.50 16.55
N GLU A 101 -19.29 21.76 16.38
CA GLU A 101 -20.28 21.50 17.43
C GLU A 101 -19.97 20.22 18.21
N LYS A 102 -19.99 20.33 19.54
CA LYS A 102 -19.72 19.19 20.43
C LYS A 102 -20.85 18.16 20.37
N GLN A 103 -20.52 16.91 20.05
CA GLN A 103 -21.46 15.80 19.99
C GLN A 103 -21.41 14.93 21.25
N SER A 104 -22.57 14.42 21.67
CA SER A 104 -22.60 13.35 22.69
C SER A 104 -22.19 12.02 22.08
N TYR A 105 -21.59 11.12 22.88
CA TYR A 105 -21.24 9.76 22.45
C TYR A 105 -22.43 9.05 21.81
N LYS A 106 -23.62 9.11 22.43
CA LYS A 106 -24.83 8.49 21.89
C LYS A 106 -25.21 9.07 20.52
N SER A 107 -25.22 10.40 20.38
CA SER A 107 -25.56 11.08 19.11
C SER A 107 -24.62 10.66 17.98
N PHE A 108 -23.31 10.72 18.22
CA PHE A 108 -22.31 10.38 17.21
C PHE A 108 -22.43 8.93 16.75
N PHE A 109 -22.50 7.97 17.70
CA PHE A 109 -22.55 6.56 17.35
C PHE A 109 -23.91 6.08 16.84
N THR A 110 -24.99 6.84 17.05
CA THR A 110 -26.27 6.62 16.35
C THR A 110 -26.15 6.99 14.87
N ASN A 111 -25.44 8.08 14.56
CA ASN A 111 -25.23 8.57 13.20
C ASN A 111 -23.87 8.15 12.60
N LYS A 112 -23.28 7.05 13.09
CA LYS A 112 -21.91 6.66 12.73
C LYS A 112 -21.73 6.38 11.23
N GLU A 113 -22.80 6.01 10.53
CA GLU A 113 -22.80 5.78 9.09
C GLU A 113 -22.64 7.08 8.28
N VAL A 114 -22.88 8.25 8.89
CA VAL A 114 -22.66 9.56 8.26
C VAL A 114 -21.24 10.05 8.54
N TYR A 115 -20.77 9.84 9.78
CA TYR A 115 -19.55 10.46 10.28
C TYR A 115 -18.28 9.62 10.12
N LEU A 116 -18.38 8.34 9.77
CA LEU A 116 -17.21 7.47 9.55
C LEU A 116 -17.13 7.03 8.08
N PRO A 117 -15.93 6.76 7.56
CA PRO A 117 -15.77 6.23 6.21
C PRO A 117 -16.67 5.02 5.98
N LYS A 118 -17.18 4.85 4.76
CA LYS A 118 -17.92 3.62 4.44
C LYS A 118 -17.00 2.42 4.55
N TYR A 119 -15.77 2.55 4.04
CA TYR A 119 -14.75 1.54 4.15
C TYR A 119 -13.37 2.10 4.53
N VAL A 120 -12.62 1.27 5.24
CA VAL A 120 -11.21 1.38 5.54
C VAL A 120 -10.55 0.14 4.95
N PHE A 121 -10.02 0.28 3.74
CA PHE A 121 -9.29 -0.77 3.05
C PHE A 121 -7.83 -0.72 3.47
N THR A 122 -7.26 -1.88 3.79
CA THR A 122 -5.87 -1.97 4.19
C THR A 122 -5.18 -3.13 3.50
N TYR A 123 -4.09 -2.83 2.81
CA TYR A 123 -3.22 -3.81 2.18
C TYR A 123 -1.82 -3.70 2.78
N TYR A 124 -1.19 -4.84 3.04
CA TYR A 124 0.19 -4.94 3.50
C TYR A 124 0.88 -6.09 2.77
N SER A 125 2.01 -5.82 2.11
CA SER A 125 2.77 -6.84 1.38
C SER A 125 3.70 -7.66 2.27
N GLY A 126 3.95 -7.23 3.51
CA GLY A 126 4.86 -7.93 4.40
C GLY A 126 4.32 -9.25 4.96
N ILE A 127 5.23 -10.07 5.49
CA ILE A 127 4.96 -11.44 5.97
C ILE A 127 4.19 -11.45 7.31
N SER A 128 4.16 -10.33 8.03
CA SER A 128 3.60 -10.27 9.38
C SER A 128 2.07 -10.17 9.37
N ASN A 129 1.40 -11.05 10.11
CA ASN A 129 -0.05 -10.96 10.35
C ASN A 129 -0.45 -9.89 11.37
N LYS A 130 0.49 -9.15 11.97
CA LYS A 130 0.18 -8.17 13.04
C LYS A 130 -0.89 -7.15 12.64
N LEU A 131 -0.84 -6.65 11.41
CA LEU A 131 -1.85 -5.70 10.93
C LEU A 131 -3.18 -6.38 10.63
N LYS A 132 -3.14 -7.62 10.10
CA LYS A 132 -4.30 -8.46 9.80
C LYS A 132 -5.12 -8.77 11.05
N ASP A 133 -4.46 -9.14 12.14
CA ASP A 133 -5.12 -9.52 13.41
C ASP A 133 -6.01 -8.40 13.97
N HIS A 134 -5.73 -7.14 13.62
CA HIS A 134 -6.58 -6.02 14.02
C HIS A 134 -7.98 -6.07 13.43
N PHE A 135 -8.20 -6.78 12.32
CA PHE A 135 -9.48 -6.86 11.62
C PHE A 135 -10.39 -8.03 12.08
N ASP A 136 -9.85 -8.99 12.83
CA ASP A 136 -10.54 -10.24 13.19
C ASP A 136 -11.88 -10.03 13.90
N GLU A 137 -11.99 -9.01 14.74
CA GLU A 137 -13.23 -8.75 15.47
C GLU A 137 -14.33 -8.17 14.56
N ASN A 138 -13.98 -7.21 13.70
CA ASN A 138 -14.91 -6.66 12.71
C ASN A 138 -15.33 -7.76 11.71
N GLN A 139 -14.39 -8.61 11.31
CA GLN A 139 -14.65 -9.76 10.43
C GLN A 139 -15.59 -10.78 11.08
N ARG A 140 -15.37 -11.15 12.35
CA ARG A 140 -16.29 -12.03 13.10
C ARG A 140 -17.69 -11.43 13.25
N ASN A 141 -17.79 -10.12 13.50
CA ASN A 141 -19.09 -9.45 13.58
C ASN A 141 -19.84 -9.48 12.25
N PHE A 142 -19.14 -9.28 11.13
CA PHE A 142 -19.73 -9.41 9.80
C PHE A 142 -20.17 -10.85 9.51
N TYR A 143 -19.29 -11.82 9.78
CA TYR A 143 -19.57 -13.24 9.65
C TYR A 143 -20.83 -13.68 10.40
N ASN A 144 -20.95 -13.31 11.68
CA ASN A 144 -22.11 -13.66 12.50
C ASN A 144 -23.41 -13.06 11.96
N LYS A 145 -23.35 -11.89 11.30
CA LYS A 145 -24.51 -11.30 10.62
C LYS A 145 -24.85 -12.03 9.33
N ALA A 146 -23.85 -12.29 8.48
CA ALA A 146 -24.03 -12.96 7.19
C ALA A 146 -24.55 -14.41 7.31
N LYS A 147 -24.30 -15.05 8.46
CA LYS A 147 -24.80 -16.39 8.79
C LYS A 147 -26.18 -16.44 9.43
N ALA A 148 -26.74 -15.31 9.86
CA ALA A 148 -28.02 -15.35 10.56
C ALA A 148 -29.13 -15.86 9.63
N LYS A 149 -30.02 -16.69 10.17
CA LYS A 149 -31.21 -17.17 9.44
C LYS A 149 -31.97 -15.97 8.89
N GLU A 150 -32.49 -16.12 7.67
CA GLU A 150 -33.26 -15.10 6.93
C GLU A 150 -32.42 -13.96 6.31
N VAL A 151 -31.11 -13.90 6.53
CA VAL A 151 -30.25 -12.91 5.87
C VAL A 151 -29.93 -13.34 4.43
N THR A 152 -30.37 -12.54 3.48
CA THR A 152 -30.14 -12.70 2.03
C THR A 152 -29.17 -11.65 1.51
N LYS A 153 -28.84 -11.71 0.21
CA LYS A 153 -28.09 -10.63 -0.47
C LYS A 153 -28.74 -9.24 -0.39
N GLU A 154 -30.04 -9.16 -0.14
CA GLU A 154 -30.76 -7.90 -0.03
C GLU A 154 -30.55 -7.24 1.36
N ASP A 155 -30.24 -8.03 2.39
CA ASP A 155 -30.04 -7.55 3.77
C ASP A 155 -28.61 -7.06 4.05
N VAL A 156 -27.66 -7.42 3.18
CA VAL A 156 -26.23 -7.07 3.31
C VAL A 156 -25.85 -6.11 2.19
N GLU A 157 -26.27 -4.86 2.35
CA GLU A 157 -26.11 -3.83 1.30
C GLU A 157 -24.65 -3.52 0.94
N ASP A 158 -23.65 -3.74 1.82
CA ASP A 158 -22.27 -3.32 1.57
C ASP A 158 -21.18 -4.19 2.23
N PHE A 159 -19.92 -4.01 1.81
CA PHE A 159 -18.76 -4.62 2.48
C PHE A 159 -18.72 -4.24 3.97
N ARG A 160 -18.02 -5.04 4.79
CA ARG A 160 -17.66 -4.58 6.13
C ARG A 160 -16.79 -3.32 6.04
N ARG A 161 -16.97 -2.38 6.97
CA ARG A 161 -16.19 -1.14 7.01
C ARG A 161 -14.69 -1.40 7.09
N MET A 162 -14.24 -2.22 8.04
CA MET A 162 -12.82 -2.54 8.19
C MET A 162 -12.46 -3.76 7.32
N PHE A 163 -11.73 -3.54 6.23
CA PHE A 163 -11.42 -4.57 5.24
C PHE A 163 -9.91 -4.77 5.05
N TYR A 164 -9.39 -5.91 5.49
CA TYR A 164 -8.01 -6.31 5.24
C TYR A 164 -7.91 -7.10 3.93
N VAL A 165 -7.09 -6.60 3.00
CA VAL A 165 -6.90 -7.17 1.68
C VAL A 165 -5.91 -8.34 1.74
N GLN A 166 -6.27 -9.46 1.09
CA GLN A 166 -5.47 -10.67 1.01
C GLN A 166 -5.38 -11.14 -0.43
N LEU A 167 -4.32 -11.89 -0.77
CA LEU A 167 -4.13 -12.44 -2.12
C LEU A 167 -5.30 -13.30 -2.57
N VAL A 168 -6.02 -13.99 -1.67
CA VAL A 168 -7.22 -14.76 -2.04
C VAL A 168 -8.31 -13.90 -2.71
N HIS A 169 -8.34 -12.60 -2.44
CA HIS A 169 -9.30 -11.70 -3.06
C HIS A 169 -9.02 -11.47 -4.55
N SER A 170 -7.81 -11.75 -5.03
CA SER A 170 -7.48 -11.67 -6.46
C SER A 170 -8.36 -12.61 -7.29
N TYR A 171 -8.61 -13.83 -6.79
CA TYR A 171 -9.49 -14.80 -7.45
C TYR A 171 -10.91 -14.24 -7.51
N PHE A 172 -11.40 -13.64 -6.43
CA PHE A 172 -12.76 -13.13 -6.35
C PHE A 172 -12.98 -11.94 -7.29
N VAL A 173 -11.99 -11.03 -7.34
CA VAL A 173 -11.96 -9.92 -8.29
C VAL A 173 -12.00 -10.45 -9.72
N LEU A 174 -11.14 -11.42 -10.05
CA LEU A 174 -11.06 -11.97 -11.40
C LEU A 174 -12.38 -12.62 -11.83
N LEU A 175 -13.00 -13.40 -10.94
CA LEU A 175 -14.30 -14.04 -11.20
C LEU A 175 -15.40 -12.99 -11.41
N ALA A 176 -15.43 -11.95 -10.59
CA ALA A 176 -16.37 -10.84 -10.76
C ALA A 176 -16.16 -10.14 -12.11
N PHE A 177 -14.91 -9.82 -12.46
CA PHE A 177 -14.55 -9.22 -13.74
C PHE A 177 -15.02 -10.02 -14.95
N TYR A 178 -14.89 -11.35 -14.93
CA TYR A 178 -15.39 -12.20 -16.02
C TYR A 178 -16.91 -12.42 -16.00
N THR A 179 -17.54 -12.33 -14.83
CA THR A 179 -19.00 -12.48 -14.69
C THR A 179 -19.75 -11.28 -15.27
N PHE A 180 -19.26 -10.06 -15.02
CA PHE A 180 -19.93 -8.82 -15.41
C PHE A 180 -19.33 -8.14 -16.65
N GLU A 181 -18.13 -8.55 -17.07
CA GLU A 181 -17.37 -8.12 -18.25
C GLU A 181 -17.64 -6.68 -18.74
N GLU A 182 -16.78 -5.77 -18.31
CA GLU A 182 -16.75 -4.37 -18.76
C GLU A 182 -15.52 -4.14 -19.65
N GLU A 183 -15.63 -3.25 -20.66
CA GLU A 183 -14.53 -2.94 -21.58
C GLU A 183 -13.28 -2.43 -20.85
N LYS A 184 -13.45 -1.52 -19.87
CA LYS A 184 -12.34 -1.03 -19.03
C LYS A 184 -11.62 -2.16 -18.30
N THR A 185 -12.38 -3.12 -17.77
CA THR A 185 -11.83 -4.28 -17.05
C THR A 185 -11.08 -5.21 -17.99
N LYS A 186 -11.63 -5.46 -19.17
CA LYS A 186 -10.99 -6.30 -20.20
C LYS A 186 -9.67 -5.67 -20.66
N ASN A 187 -9.67 -4.36 -20.91
CA ASN A 187 -8.46 -3.62 -21.28
C ASN A 187 -7.42 -3.70 -20.16
N PHE A 188 -7.82 -3.53 -18.91
CA PHE A 188 -6.93 -3.70 -17.75
C PHE A 188 -6.29 -5.10 -17.69
N LEU A 189 -7.09 -6.17 -17.81
CA LEU A 189 -6.61 -7.55 -17.79
C LEU A 189 -5.65 -7.84 -18.95
N HIS A 190 -5.94 -7.30 -20.14
CA HIS A 190 -5.11 -7.49 -21.32
C HIS A 190 -3.81 -6.69 -21.24
N GLU A 191 -3.88 -5.38 -20.98
CA GLU A 191 -2.74 -4.45 -21.00
C GLU A 191 -1.74 -4.73 -19.87
N TYR A 192 -2.23 -4.96 -18.65
CA TYR A 192 -1.35 -5.10 -17.49
C TYR A 192 -1.04 -6.55 -17.14
N LEU A 193 -1.97 -7.48 -17.36
CA LEU A 193 -1.79 -8.88 -16.95
C LEU A 193 -1.58 -9.82 -18.14
N ASN A 194 -1.70 -9.35 -19.38
CA ASN A 194 -1.67 -10.16 -20.60
C ASN A 194 -2.65 -11.33 -20.55
N ILE A 195 -3.81 -11.14 -19.92
CA ILE A 195 -4.87 -12.14 -19.81
C ILE A 195 -5.90 -11.86 -20.90
N GLU A 196 -6.12 -12.82 -21.80
CA GLU A 196 -7.05 -12.71 -22.93
C GLU A 196 -8.46 -13.20 -22.58
N ASN A 197 -8.55 -14.33 -21.88
CA ASN A 197 -9.83 -14.97 -21.58
C ASN A 197 -9.76 -15.89 -20.34
N LEU A 198 -10.94 -16.19 -19.79
CA LEU A 198 -11.14 -17.23 -18.79
C LEU A 198 -11.44 -18.55 -19.48
N GLU A 199 -10.75 -19.61 -19.09
CA GLU A 199 -10.96 -20.96 -19.62
C GLU A 199 -11.90 -21.76 -18.71
N SER A 200 -11.57 -21.88 -17.42
CA SER A 200 -12.40 -22.62 -16.47
C SER A 200 -12.11 -22.25 -15.02
N VAL A 201 -12.99 -22.66 -14.11
CA VAL A 201 -12.86 -22.46 -12.67
C VAL A 201 -13.19 -23.75 -11.94
N LEU A 202 -12.29 -24.22 -11.08
CA LEU A 202 -12.57 -25.30 -10.14
C LEU A 202 -12.59 -24.72 -8.72
N PHE A 203 -13.72 -24.85 -8.05
CA PHE A 203 -13.84 -24.61 -6.62
C PHE A 203 -13.70 -25.94 -5.89
N LYS A 204 -12.77 -25.98 -4.94
CA LYS A 204 -12.65 -27.04 -3.94
C LYS A 204 -13.12 -26.46 -2.61
N PHE A 205 -14.30 -26.90 -2.18
CA PHE A 205 -14.82 -26.59 -0.86
C PHE A 205 -14.49 -27.70 0.12
N GLN A 206 -14.30 -27.35 1.39
CA GLN A 206 -14.05 -28.29 2.47
C GLN A 206 -15.18 -28.26 3.50
N LYS A 207 -15.32 -29.38 4.21
CA LYS A 207 -16.14 -29.41 5.43
C LYS A 207 -15.60 -28.38 6.44
N PRO A 208 -16.43 -27.39 6.84
CA PRO A 208 -15.97 -26.29 7.68
C PRO A 208 -15.92 -26.69 9.16
N GLU A 209 -15.04 -26.05 9.94
CA GLU A 209 -14.82 -26.42 11.36
C GLU A 209 -16.06 -26.35 12.25
N TRP A 210 -17.02 -25.48 11.91
CA TRP A 210 -18.26 -25.30 12.67
C TRP A 210 -19.25 -26.45 12.48
N GLN A 211 -19.13 -27.26 11.43
CA GLN A 211 -19.95 -28.44 11.19
C GLN A 211 -19.19 -29.73 11.54
N LYS A 212 -19.42 -30.26 12.74
CA LYS A 212 -18.73 -31.47 13.23
C LYS A 212 -19.54 -32.75 13.12
N LYS A 213 -20.87 -32.65 13.00
CA LYS A 213 -21.78 -33.78 13.24
C LYS A 213 -22.32 -34.40 11.95
N SER A 214 -22.57 -33.56 10.95
CA SER A 214 -23.22 -33.95 9.71
C SER A 214 -22.22 -33.89 8.56
N ASN A 215 -22.29 -34.85 7.62
CA ASN A 215 -21.54 -34.81 6.38
C ASN A 215 -22.33 -34.05 5.31
N PHE A 216 -21.73 -33.85 4.13
CA PHE A 216 -22.33 -33.09 3.04
C PHE A 216 -23.71 -33.63 2.65
N GLN A 217 -23.89 -34.95 2.62
CA GLN A 217 -25.18 -35.55 2.24
C GLN A 217 -26.21 -35.56 3.39
N ASP A 218 -25.77 -35.64 4.65
CA ASP A 218 -26.66 -35.66 5.82
C ASP A 218 -27.38 -34.33 5.99
N GLU A 219 -26.62 -33.23 5.86
CA GLU A 219 -27.12 -31.88 5.76
C GLU A 219 -26.54 -31.28 4.49
N PHE A 220 -27.34 -31.30 3.41
CA PHE A 220 -26.91 -30.80 2.09
C PHE A 220 -26.16 -29.47 2.22
N MET A 221 -24.93 -29.40 1.68
CA MET A 221 -24.02 -28.26 1.83
C MET A 221 -23.62 -27.94 3.28
N TRP A 222 -23.43 -28.99 4.10
CA TRP A 222 -23.06 -28.92 5.51
C TRP A 222 -24.00 -28.09 6.38
N GLY A 223 -25.25 -27.87 5.94
CA GLY A 223 -26.21 -27.01 6.61
C GLY A 223 -25.87 -25.51 6.51
N ALA A 224 -25.14 -25.09 5.45
CA ALA A 224 -24.91 -23.68 5.19
C ALA A 224 -26.25 -22.91 5.07
N GLU A 225 -26.27 -21.68 5.58
CA GLU A 225 -27.42 -20.76 5.57
C GLU A 225 -27.02 -19.38 5.02
N GLY A 226 -28.01 -18.56 4.67
CA GLY A 226 -27.82 -17.19 4.17
C GLY A 226 -27.02 -17.11 2.87
N LEU A 227 -26.18 -16.07 2.75
CA LEU A 227 -25.37 -15.79 1.54
C LEU A 227 -24.53 -16.98 1.05
N VAL A 228 -24.01 -17.76 1.99
CA VAL A 228 -23.15 -18.90 1.69
C VAL A 228 -23.95 -19.99 0.99
N ARG A 229 -25.17 -20.25 1.47
CA ARG A 229 -26.05 -21.24 0.89
C ARG A 229 -26.47 -20.85 -0.52
N GLU A 230 -26.91 -19.61 -0.70
CA GLU A 230 -27.29 -19.06 -2.00
C GLU A 230 -26.15 -19.19 -3.00
N PHE A 231 -24.92 -18.85 -2.60
CA PHE A 231 -23.75 -18.99 -3.46
C PHE A 231 -23.48 -20.42 -3.88
N LEU A 232 -23.46 -21.36 -2.93
CA LEU A 232 -23.20 -22.76 -3.21
C LEU A 232 -24.28 -23.38 -4.14
N GLU A 233 -25.55 -23.02 -3.97
CA GLU A 233 -26.64 -23.46 -4.86
C GLU A 233 -26.47 -22.94 -6.28
N LYS A 234 -26.19 -21.64 -6.44
CA LYS A 234 -25.99 -21.07 -7.78
C LYS A 234 -24.75 -21.63 -8.46
N LEU A 235 -23.70 -21.86 -7.70
CA LEU A 235 -22.49 -22.48 -8.22
C LEU A 235 -22.72 -23.95 -8.59
N TRP A 236 -23.50 -24.69 -7.79
CA TRP A 236 -23.90 -26.07 -8.08
C TRP A 236 -24.70 -26.16 -9.39
N GLU A 237 -25.65 -25.25 -9.62
CA GLU A 237 -26.47 -25.18 -10.84
C GLU A 237 -25.65 -25.04 -12.13
N ILE A 238 -24.55 -24.26 -12.09
CA ILE A 238 -23.70 -24.01 -13.26
C ILE A 238 -22.52 -24.98 -13.40
N SER A 239 -22.31 -25.84 -12.39
CA SER A 239 -21.17 -26.76 -12.34
C SER A 239 -21.39 -28.01 -13.18
N LEU A 240 -20.35 -28.43 -13.88
CA LEU A 240 -20.30 -29.70 -14.58
C LEU A 240 -19.96 -30.81 -13.58
N ALA A 241 -20.95 -31.65 -13.29
CA ALA A 241 -20.83 -32.83 -12.44
C ALA A 241 -20.20 -32.55 -11.06
N PRO A 242 -20.97 -31.97 -10.12
CA PRO A 242 -20.55 -31.81 -8.72
C PRO A 242 -20.08 -33.14 -8.09
N ILE A 243 -18.99 -33.10 -7.33
CA ILE A 243 -18.41 -34.29 -6.67
C ILE A 243 -18.20 -34.00 -5.17
N ASP A 244 -18.89 -34.72 -4.32
CA ASP A 244 -18.58 -34.83 -2.89
C ASP A 244 -17.73 -36.08 -2.61
N VAL A 245 -16.60 -35.91 -1.91
CA VAL A 245 -15.63 -36.99 -1.69
C VAL A 245 -14.88 -36.82 -0.38
N PHE A 246 -14.46 -37.93 0.22
CA PHE A 246 -13.50 -37.95 1.32
C PHE A 246 -12.08 -38.15 0.78
N GLU A 247 -11.18 -37.23 1.11
CA GLU A 247 -9.77 -37.30 0.73
C GLU A 247 -8.87 -37.26 1.96
N GLU A 248 -7.69 -37.86 1.84
CA GLU A 248 -6.64 -37.67 2.84
C GLU A 248 -6.10 -36.24 2.77
N TYR A 249 -5.92 -35.62 3.93
CA TYR A 249 -5.30 -34.30 4.03
C TYR A 249 -4.24 -34.27 5.12
N LYS A 250 -3.29 -33.34 4.99
CA LYS A 250 -2.22 -33.11 5.97
C LYS A 250 -2.19 -31.62 6.31
N GLU A 251 -2.36 -31.28 7.58
CA GLU A 251 -2.20 -29.89 8.05
C GLU A 251 -0.73 -29.57 8.29
N SER A 252 0.03 -30.60 8.68
CA SER A 252 1.47 -30.50 8.94
C SER A 252 2.21 -31.62 8.23
N PHE A 253 3.47 -31.35 7.85
CA PHE A 253 4.39 -32.39 7.36
C PHE A 253 4.62 -33.52 8.38
N ARG A 254 4.28 -33.28 9.66
CA ARG A 254 4.38 -34.24 10.77
C ARG A 254 3.13 -35.09 10.95
N ASP A 255 2.03 -34.77 10.29
CA ASP A 255 0.79 -35.51 10.43
C ASP A 255 0.97 -36.92 9.88
N SER A 256 0.50 -37.92 10.64
CA SER A 256 0.36 -39.29 10.15
C SER A 256 -0.67 -39.33 9.00
N SER A 257 -0.44 -40.18 8.02
CA SER A 257 -1.14 -40.22 6.73
C SER A 257 -2.59 -40.75 6.77
N ASN A 258 -3.35 -40.53 7.84
CA ASN A 258 -4.69 -41.12 8.00
C ASN A 258 -5.81 -40.11 8.30
N LYS A 259 -5.53 -38.80 8.29
CA LYS A 259 -6.59 -37.78 8.45
C LYS A 259 -7.37 -37.66 7.16
N GLN A 260 -8.69 -37.80 7.24
CA GLN A 260 -9.59 -37.63 6.10
C GLN A 260 -10.44 -36.38 6.30
N LYS A 261 -10.68 -35.63 5.22
CA LYS A 261 -11.60 -34.49 5.20
C LYS A 261 -12.53 -34.64 4.01
N GLU A 262 -13.76 -34.24 4.21
CA GLU A 262 -14.78 -34.21 3.16
C GLU A 262 -14.63 -32.92 2.35
N TYR A 263 -14.65 -33.06 1.03
CA TYR A 263 -14.53 -31.97 0.06
C TYR A 263 -15.69 -32.01 -0.93
N LEU A 264 -16.06 -30.84 -1.44
CA LEU A 264 -16.98 -30.67 -2.56
C LEU A 264 -16.23 -29.98 -3.71
N TYR A 265 -16.24 -30.59 -4.88
CA TYR A 265 -15.69 -30.04 -6.11
C TYR A 265 -16.80 -29.53 -7.01
N LEU A 266 -16.71 -28.25 -7.37
CA LEU A 266 -17.62 -27.58 -8.29
C LEU A 266 -16.81 -27.01 -9.46
N TYR A 267 -16.95 -27.61 -10.65
CA TYR A 267 -16.21 -27.25 -11.85
C TYR A 267 -17.08 -26.43 -12.82
N VAL A 268 -16.70 -25.18 -13.07
CA VAL A 268 -17.33 -24.30 -14.06
C VAL A 268 -16.49 -24.35 -15.34
N PRO A 269 -17.00 -24.99 -16.42
CA PRO A 269 -16.16 -25.39 -17.55
C PRO A 269 -15.84 -24.27 -18.54
N THR A 270 -16.63 -23.19 -18.57
CA THR A 270 -16.43 -22.07 -19.51
C THR A 270 -16.78 -20.74 -18.88
N LYS A 271 -16.31 -19.65 -19.50
CA LYS A 271 -16.66 -18.28 -19.15
C LYS A 271 -18.16 -18.02 -19.23
N GLU A 272 -18.84 -18.52 -20.27
CA GLU A 272 -20.29 -18.31 -20.46
C GLU A 272 -21.09 -18.94 -19.31
N LYS A 273 -20.63 -20.10 -18.81
CA LYS A 273 -21.22 -20.74 -17.64
C LYS A 273 -21.02 -19.92 -16.38
N LEU A 274 -19.83 -19.33 -16.18
CA LEU A 274 -19.59 -18.41 -15.07
C LEU A 274 -20.50 -17.18 -15.16
N GLN A 275 -20.66 -16.62 -16.36
CA GLN A 275 -21.50 -15.45 -16.60
C GLN A 275 -22.96 -15.69 -16.24
N GLU A 276 -23.46 -16.93 -16.20
CA GLU A 276 -24.83 -17.20 -15.73
C GLU A 276 -25.07 -16.74 -14.28
N LEU A 277 -24.01 -16.56 -13.48
CA LEU A 277 -24.11 -15.95 -12.14
C LEU A 277 -24.65 -14.52 -12.19
N ASN A 278 -24.50 -13.78 -13.30
CA ASN A 278 -25.04 -12.42 -13.44
C ASN A 278 -26.57 -12.35 -13.47
N LYS A 279 -27.25 -13.48 -13.70
CA LYS A 279 -28.70 -13.59 -13.61
C LYS A 279 -29.18 -13.45 -12.16
N PHE A 280 -28.33 -13.84 -11.22
CA PHE A 280 -28.62 -13.82 -9.79
C PHE A 280 -27.89 -12.71 -9.06
N TYR A 281 -26.61 -12.47 -9.34
CA TYR A 281 -25.85 -11.35 -8.79
C TYR A 281 -25.86 -10.21 -9.81
N HIS A 282 -26.30 -9.02 -9.42
CA HIS A 282 -26.46 -7.92 -10.36
C HIS A 282 -25.24 -7.00 -10.45
N THR A 283 -24.34 -7.09 -9.47
CA THR A 283 -23.14 -6.27 -9.39
C THR A 283 -21.91 -7.07 -9.00
N ASN A 284 -20.72 -6.60 -9.41
CA ASN A 284 -19.44 -7.14 -8.97
C ASN A 284 -19.35 -7.25 -7.43
N THR A 285 -19.92 -6.26 -6.72
CA THR A 285 -19.93 -6.18 -5.26
C THR A 285 -20.76 -7.31 -4.63
N GLU A 286 -21.93 -7.63 -5.18
CA GLU A 286 -22.77 -8.73 -4.66
C GLU A 286 -22.08 -10.09 -4.78
N LEU A 287 -21.53 -10.41 -5.96
CA LEU A 287 -20.81 -11.66 -6.17
C LEU A 287 -19.56 -11.74 -5.29
N PHE A 288 -18.82 -10.64 -5.16
CA PHE A 288 -17.65 -10.60 -4.29
C PHE A 288 -18.03 -10.91 -2.83
N LYS A 289 -19.11 -10.32 -2.31
CA LYS A 289 -19.59 -10.59 -0.93
C LYS A 289 -19.95 -12.05 -0.72
N ALA A 290 -20.57 -12.68 -1.70
CA ALA A 290 -20.93 -14.09 -1.65
C ALA A 290 -19.68 -14.98 -1.57
N LEU A 291 -18.69 -14.72 -2.43
CA LEU A 291 -17.38 -15.39 -2.42
C LEU A 291 -16.65 -15.18 -1.09
N GLU A 292 -16.59 -13.94 -0.63
CA GLU A 292 -15.93 -13.59 0.63
C GLU A 292 -16.61 -14.22 1.84
N SER A 293 -17.95 -14.18 1.92
CA SER A 293 -18.70 -14.78 3.02
C SER A 293 -18.46 -16.29 3.07
N THR A 294 -18.35 -16.93 1.90
CA THR A 294 -18.02 -18.36 1.79
C THR A 294 -16.59 -18.64 2.22
N TYR A 295 -15.63 -17.79 1.87
CA TYR A 295 -14.24 -17.87 2.34
C TYR A 295 -14.12 -17.70 3.85
N ILE A 296 -14.73 -16.65 4.43
CA ILE A 296 -14.72 -16.40 5.88
C ILE A 296 -15.45 -17.52 6.64
N SER A 297 -16.37 -18.23 5.98
CA SER A 297 -17.06 -19.40 6.52
C SER A 297 -16.25 -20.69 6.55
N ASP A 298 -14.95 -20.61 6.23
CA ASP A 298 -14.02 -21.75 6.23
C ASP A 298 -14.42 -22.85 5.24
N LEU A 299 -15.19 -22.48 4.21
CA LEU A 299 -15.67 -23.43 3.20
C LEU A 299 -14.75 -23.50 1.98
N ILE A 300 -14.09 -22.41 1.58
CA ILE A 300 -13.20 -22.41 0.41
C ILE A 300 -11.82 -22.93 0.82
N ASP A 301 -11.47 -24.14 0.38
CA ASP A 301 -10.13 -24.71 0.54
C ASP A 301 -9.20 -24.22 -0.59
N GLU A 302 -9.70 -24.28 -1.84
CA GLU A 302 -8.94 -23.85 -3.00
C GLU A 302 -9.86 -23.36 -4.13
N VAL A 303 -9.42 -22.33 -4.85
CA VAL A 303 -10.00 -21.93 -6.14
C VAL A 303 -8.90 -22.02 -7.20
N ARG A 304 -9.11 -22.83 -8.22
CA ARG A 304 -8.22 -22.93 -9.39
C ARG A 304 -8.89 -22.28 -10.58
N VAL A 305 -8.45 -21.06 -10.89
CA VAL A 305 -8.90 -20.31 -12.05
C VAL A 305 -7.91 -20.55 -13.18
N LYS A 306 -8.35 -21.06 -14.32
CA LYS A 306 -7.52 -21.20 -15.52
C LYS A 306 -7.79 -20.06 -16.48
N VAL A 307 -6.72 -19.43 -16.95
CA VAL A 307 -6.79 -18.30 -17.88
C VAL A 307 -5.90 -18.53 -19.10
N LYS A 308 -6.29 -17.91 -20.21
CA LYS A 308 -5.48 -17.82 -21.42
C LYS A 308 -4.67 -16.53 -21.39
N LYS A 309 -3.36 -16.65 -21.62
CA LYS A 309 -2.45 -15.50 -21.73
C LYS A 309 -1.96 -15.28 -23.15
N THR A 310 -1.69 -14.03 -23.46
CA THR A 310 -1.09 -13.63 -24.73
C THR A 310 0.30 -14.26 -24.87
N ASN A 311 0.59 -14.81 -26.05
CA ASN A 311 1.84 -15.49 -26.39
C ASN A 311 2.18 -16.72 -25.52
N VAL A 312 1.20 -17.31 -24.82
CA VAL A 312 1.37 -18.57 -24.09
C VAL A 312 0.48 -19.64 -24.72
N ASN A 313 1.08 -20.71 -25.24
CA ASN A 313 0.35 -21.76 -25.95
C ASN A 313 -0.53 -22.62 -25.01
N ASN A 314 -0.18 -22.70 -23.73
CA ASN A 314 -0.89 -23.48 -22.74
C ASN A 314 -1.70 -22.58 -21.81
N GLU A 315 -2.83 -23.10 -21.33
CA GLU A 315 -3.58 -22.50 -20.23
C GLU A 315 -2.70 -22.47 -18.98
N ILE A 316 -2.77 -21.37 -18.23
CA ILE A 316 -2.12 -21.29 -16.93
C ILE A 316 -3.16 -21.19 -15.82
N THR A 317 -2.84 -21.73 -14.66
CA THR A 317 -3.60 -21.50 -13.45
C THR A 317 -3.24 -20.12 -12.91
N PHE A 318 -4.20 -19.40 -12.34
CA PHE A 318 -3.97 -18.06 -11.76
C PHE A 318 -2.84 -18.04 -10.72
N LYS A 319 -2.66 -19.13 -9.97
CA LYS A 319 -1.54 -19.32 -9.03
C LYS A 319 -0.16 -19.25 -9.70
N GLU A 320 -0.08 -19.49 -11.00
CA GLU A 320 1.15 -19.44 -11.81
C GLU A 320 1.42 -18.04 -12.37
N LEU A 321 0.52 -17.07 -12.17
CA LEU A 321 0.82 -15.65 -12.39
C LEU A 321 1.89 -15.19 -11.40
N SER A 322 2.69 -14.22 -11.83
CA SER A 322 3.69 -13.61 -10.95
C SER A 322 3.03 -12.95 -9.73
N GLU A 323 3.74 -12.90 -8.60
CA GLU A 323 3.23 -12.25 -7.38
C GLU A 323 2.82 -10.80 -7.63
N GLY A 324 3.58 -10.08 -8.48
CA GLY A 324 3.25 -8.72 -8.90
C GLY A 324 1.93 -8.61 -9.66
N GLU A 325 1.62 -9.55 -10.57
CA GLU A 325 0.33 -9.60 -11.28
C GLU A 325 -0.84 -9.85 -10.33
N GLN A 326 -0.67 -10.80 -9.40
CA GLN A 326 -1.69 -11.12 -8.41
C GLN A 326 -1.92 -9.92 -7.47
N GLN A 327 -0.84 -9.28 -7.00
CA GLN A 327 -0.89 -8.08 -6.17
C GLN A 327 -1.61 -6.93 -6.88
N LEU A 328 -1.21 -6.62 -8.12
CA LEU A 328 -1.78 -5.54 -8.92
C LEU A 328 -3.29 -5.76 -9.14
N LEU A 329 -3.70 -6.97 -9.53
CA LEU A 329 -5.11 -7.30 -9.69
C LEU A 329 -5.89 -7.18 -8.38
N THR A 330 -5.31 -7.65 -7.27
CA THR A 330 -5.96 -7.60 -5.96
C THR A 330 -6.24 -6.17 -5.54
N VAL A 331 -5.21 -5.31 -5.56
CA VAL A 331 -5.34 -3.93 -5.08
C VAL A 331 -6.24 -3.14 -6.02
N LEU A 332 -5.91 -3.07 -7.31
CA LEU A 332 -6.66 -2.25 -8.27
C LEU A 332 -8.09 -2.74 -8.47
N GLY A 333 -8.31 -4.06 -8.47
CA GLY A 333 -9.65 -4.60 -8.62
C GLY A 333 -10.56 -4.35 -7.44
N LEU A 334 -10.05 -4.43 -6.21
CA LEU A 334 -10.83 -4.07 -5.01
C LEU A 334 -11.11 -2.57 -4.92
N LEU A 335 -10.16 -1.73 -5.32
CA LEU A 335 -10.38 -0.28 -5.38
C LEU A 335 -11.49 0.06 -6.36
N LYS A 336 -11.55 -0.62 -7.51
CA LYS A 336 -12.64 -0.46 -8.46
C LYS A 336 -14.03 -0.77 -7.87
N PHE A 337 -14.15 -1.74 -6.96
CA PHE A 337 -15.43 -2.06 -6.30
C PHE A 337 -15.86 -1.05 -5.22
N THR A 338 -14.94 -0.19 -4.80
CA THR A 338 -15.09 0.70 -3.63
C THR A 338 -14.99 2.17 -4.01
N LYS A 339 -14.92 2.44 -5.30
CA LYS A 339 -15.04 3.77 -5.90
C LYS A 339 -16.36 4.44 -5.47
N ASP A 340 -16.33 5.77 -5.30
CA ASP A 340 -17.48 6.63 -5.01
C ASP A 340 -18.18 6.34 -3.66
N LYS A 341 -17.47 5.68 -2.74
CA LYS A 341 -18.03 5.19 -1.49
C LYS A 341 -17.41 5.84 -0.25
N GLU A 342 -16.79 7.02 -0.33
CA GLU A 342 -16.21 7.69 0.85
C GLU A 342 -15.21 6.78 1.59
N THR A 343 -14.18 6.33 0.87
CA THR A 343 -13.26 5.27 1.30
C THR A 343 -11.94 5.84 1.83
N LEU A 344 -11.41 5.24 2.90
CA LEU A 344 -10.01 5.39 3.30
C LEU A 344 -9.23 4.17 2.83
N VAL A 345 -8.22 4.37 2.02
CA VAL A 345 -7.36 3.31 1.49
C VAL A 345 -5.97 3.44 2.12
N LEU A 346 -5.49 2.38 2.75
CA LEU A 346 -4.19 2.31 3.40
C LEU A 346 -3.37 1.22 2.70
N LEU A 347 -2.34 1.60 1.96
CA LEU A 347 -1.47 0.69 1.22
C LEU A 347 -0.06 0.73 1.82
N ASP A 348 0.37 -0.36 2.44
CA ASP A 348 1.71 -0.48 3.00
C ASP A 348 2.59 -1.36 2.10
N GLU A 349 3.53 -0.71 1.40
CA GLU A 349 4.44 -1.28 0.39
C GLU A 349 3.70 -2.05 -0.73
N PRO A 350 2.73 -1.42 -1.44
CA PRO A 350 1.99 -2.08 -2.51
C PRO A 350 2.82 -2.30 -3.79
N ASP A 351 4.06 -1.84 -3.81
CA ASP A 351 4.97 -1.83 -4.95
C ASP A 351 6.07 -2.92 -4.89
N THR A 352 6.17 -3.66 -3.79
CA THR A 352 7.27 -4.62 -3.53
C THR A 352 7.51 -5.65 -4.62
N HIS A 353 6.44 -6.24 -5.20
CA HIS A 353 6.57 -7.27 -6.24
C HIS A 353 6.36 -6.73 -7.66
N LEU A 354 6.21 -5.41 -7.82
CA LEU A 354 6.01 -4.79 -9.12
C LEU A 354 7.32 -4.60 -9.88
N ASN A 355 7.29 -4.79 -11.20
CA ASN A 355 8.42 -4.46 -12.05
C ASN A 355 8.61 -2.92 -12.17
N PRO A 356 9.78 -2.42 -12.60
CA PRO A 356 10.05 -0.98 -12.68
C PRO A 356 9.04 -0.18 -13.52
N LEU A 357 8.55 -0.75 -14.62
CA LEU A 357 7.58 -0.07 -15.49
C LEU A 357 6.24 0.14 -14.76
N TRP A 358 5.77 -0.87 -14.03
CA TRP A 358 4.53 -0.76 -13.24
C TRP A 358 4.69 0.15 -12.04
N LYS A 359 5.85 0.15 -11.38
CA LYS A 359 6.17 1.11 -10.31
C LYS A 359 6.07 2.54 -10.81
N TRP A 360 6.61 2.80 -12.00
CA TRP A 360 6.55 4.12 -12.63
C TRP A 360 5.12 4.57 -12.95
N HIS A 361 4.24 3.64 -13.37
CA HIS A 361 2.83 3.93 -13.65
C HIS A 361 1.90 3.83 -12.44
N TYR A 362 2.39 3.41 -11.26
CA TYR A 362 1.53 2.92 -10.18
C TYR A 362 0.49 3.96 -9.71
N ILE A 363 0.94 5.20 -9.50
CA ILE A 363 0.04 6.29 -9.08
C ILE A 363 -0.95 6.66 -10.18
N ASP A 364 -0.55 6.61 -11.45
CA ASP A 364 -1.45 6.88 -12.58
C ASP A 364 -2.56 5.83 -12.64
N LEU A 365 -2.23 4.55 -12.44
CA LEU A 365 -3.23 3.47 -12.38
C LEU A 365 -4.23 3.67 -11.24
N LEU A 366 -3.77 4.10 -10.07
CA LEU A 366 -4.65 4.43 -8.95
C LEU A 366 -5.56 5.62 -9.29
N ASN A 367 -5.00 6.67 -9.87
CA ASN A 367 -5.77 7.84 -10.27
C ASN A 367 -6.82 7.48 -11.32
N ASP A 368 -6.50 6.65 -12.31
CA ASP A 368 -7.41 6.22 -13.37
C ASP A 368 -8.64 5.48 -12.84
N ILE A 369 -8.50 4.72 -11.75
CA ILE A 369 -9.65 4.07 -11.09
C ILE A 369 -10.60 5.11 -10.52
N TYR A 370 -10.06 6.17 -9.90
CA TYR A 370 -10.81 7.21 -9.20
C TYR A 370 -11.09 8.47 -10.05
N ARG A 371 -10.74 8.47 -11.34
CA ARG A 371 -11.21 9.48 -12.30
C ARG A 371 -12.70 9.29 -12.54
N ASN A 372 -13.50 10.34 -12.37
CA ASN A 372 -14.93 10.26 -12.64
C ASN A 372 -15.18 10.02 -14.14
N ASP A 373 -16.16 9.17 -14.45
CA ASP A 373 -16.56 8.86 -15.84
C ASP A 373 -17.33 10.02 -16.51
N SER A 374 -17.59 11.11 -15.78
CA SER A 374 -18.20 12.32 -16.30
C SER A 374 -17.20 13.17 -17.09
N GLU A 375 -17.68 13.92 -18.09
CA GLU A 375 -16.93 14.81 -19.00
C GLU A 375 -15.97 15.82 -18.31
N THR A 376 -15.97 15.92 -16.98
CA THR A 376 -15.20 16.87 -16.18
C THR A 376 -13.80 16.42 -15.77
N GLU A 377 -13.38 15.17 -16.05
CA GLU A 377 -12.05 14.61 -15.67
C GLU A 377 -11.65 14.81 -14.17
N SER A 378 -12.61 15.13 -13.30
CA SER A 378 -12.34 15.42 -11.90
C SER A 378 -12.11 14.12 -11.12
N LEU A 379 -11.10 14.09 -10.26
CA LEU A 379 -10.83 12.97 -9.35
C LEU A 379 -11.93 12.86 -8.27
N ASP A 380 -12.16 11.66 -7.77
CA ASP A 380 -13.03 11.41 -6.62
C ASP A 380 -12.53 12.20 -5.39
N GLU A 381 -13.30 13.22 -5.00
CA GLU A 381 -13.01 14.04 -3.82
C GLU A 381 -13.35 13.30 -2.51
N THR A 382 -14.04 12.16 -2.58
CA THR A 382 -14.54 11.41 -1.43
C THR A 382 -13.58 10.33 -0.93
N THR A 383 -12.56 9.96 -1.70
CA THR A 383 -11.59 8.93 -1.29
C THR A 383 -10.26 9.55 -0.87
N HIS A 384 -9.58 8.94 0.10
CA HIS A 384 -8.20 9.28 0.46
C HIS A 384 -7.34 8.03 0.47
N ILE A 385 -6.25 8.06 -0.30
CA ILE A 385 -5.31 6.95 -0.42
C ILE A 385 -4.00 7.34 0.27
N ILE A 386 -3.61 6.57 1.28
CA ILE A 386 -2.33 6.71 1.97
C ILE A 386 -1.46 5.53 1.59
N ILE A 387 -0.30 5.81 1.00
CA ILE A 387 0.63 4.83 0.46
C ILE A 387 1.96 4.95 1.18
N ASN A 388 2.45 3.86 1.76
CA ASN A 388 3.83 3.76 2.17
C ASN A 388 4.62 3.08 1.05
N THR A 389 5.70 3.71 0.57
CA THR A 389 6.63 3.12 -0.39
C THR A 389 8.06 3.54 -0.07
N HIS A 390 8.99 2.71 -0.52
CA HIS A 390 10.42 2.96 -0.46
C HIS A 390 11.04 3.09 -1.86
N ASP A 391 10.22 3.22 -2.91
CA ASP A 391 10.69 3.19 -4.29
C ASP A 391 10.65 4.59 -4.95
N PRO A 392 11.80 5.11 -5.42
CA PRO A 392 11.86 6.43 -6.04
C PRO A 392 11.08 6.53 -7.36
N LEU A 393 10.83 5.39 -8.04
CA LEU A 393 10.08 5.39 -9.30
C LEU A 393 8.60 5.69 -9.10
N VAL A 394 8.03 5.28 -7.95
CA VAL A 394 6.61 5.51 -7.63
C VAL A 394 6.32 6.99 -7.40
N ILE A 395 7.28 7.74 -6.87
CA ILE A 395 7.06 9.15 -6.49
C ILE A 395 7.47 10.17 -7.55
N GLY A 396 8.12 9.74 -8.63
CA GLY A 396 8.74 10.65 -9.60
C GLY A 396 7.76 11.57 -10.34
N GLY A 397 6.46 11.26 -10.33
CA GLY A 397 5.40 12.10 -10.91
C GLY A 397 4.68 13.03 -9.92
N LEU A 398 4.99 12.91 -8.63
CA LEU A 398 4.22 13.54 -7.54
C LEU A 398 4.65 14.99 -7.28
N LYS A 399 3.73 15.75 -6.69
CA LYS A 399 4.03 17.06 -6.09
C LYS A 399 4.43 16.91 -4.63
N LYS A 400 5.08 17.92 -4.07
CA LYS A 400 5.51 17.92 -2.67
C LYS A 400 4.36 17.84 -1.67
N GLU A 401 3.19 18.39 -1.99
CA GLU A 401 2.01 18.36 -1.12
C GLU A 401 1.52 16.92 -0.87
N GLN A 402 1.78 16.03 -1.82
CA GLN A 402 1.41 14.61 -1.75
C GLN A 402 2.40 13.79 -0.90
N ILE A 403 3.52 14.35 -0.46
CA ILE A 403 4.61 13.59 0.16
C ILE A 403 4.77 13.98 1.62
N ARG A 404 4.91 12.96 2.48
CA ARG A 404 5.31 13.11 3.88
C ARG A 404 6.54 12.28 4.18
N ILE A 405 7.61 12.95 4.60
CA ILE A 405 8.90 12.36 4.91
C ILE A 405 8.96 12.08 6.41
N PHE A 406 9.12 10.80 6.77
CA PHE A 406 9.28 10.32 8.13
C PHE A 406 10.76 10.22 8.46
N ARG A 407 11.19 10.99 9.47
CA ARG A 407 12.55 10.96 10.00
C ARG A 407 12.55 10.94 11.53
N ARG A 408 13.71 10.64 12.11
CA ARG A 408 13.92 10.82 13.55
C ARG A 408 14.48 12.20 13.78
N ASN A 409 13.88 12.94 14.72
CA ASN A 409 14.43 14.20 15.18
C ASN A 409 15.79 13.92 15.85
N PRO A 410 16.89 14.56 15.39
CA PRO A 410 18.22 14.34 15.96
C PRO A 410 18.35 14.69 17.45
N GLU A 411 17.57 15.64 17.95
CA GLU A 411 17.68 16.17 19.31
C GLU A 411 17.05 15.25 20.36
N ASN A 412 15.85 14.73 20.09
CA ASN A 412 15.08 13.93 21.05
C ASN A 412 14.81 12.49 20.60
N GLY A 413 15.18 12.13 19.36
CA GLY A 413 14.99 10.79 18.79
C GLY A 413 13.54 10.44 18.41
N ASN A 414 12.58 11.35 18.64
CA ASN A 414 11.18 11.14 18.31
C ASN A 414 10.99 11.09 16.78
N VAL A 415 10.00 10.34 16.34
CA VAL A 415 9.58 10.34 14.94
C VAL A 415 8.87 11.66 14.63
N ILE A 416 9.20 12.27 13.50
CA ILE A 416 8.51 13.42 12.93
C ILE A 416 8.12 13.13 11.48
N ALA A 417 7.04 13.74 11.00
CA ALA A 417 6.61 13.69 9.62
C ALA A 417 6.45 15.11 9.07
N GLU A 418 7.12 15.41 7.96
CA GLU A 418 7.12 16.73 7.34
C GLU A 418 6.83 16.64 5.85
N SER A 419 6.32 17.73 5.28
CA SER A 419 6.14 17.85 3.84
C SER A 419 7.48 17.96 3.13
N ALA A 420 7.56 17.44 1.90
CA ALA A 420 8.73 17.67 1.05
C ALA A 420 8.90 19.16 0.72
N GLU A 421 10.14 19.62 0.58
CA GLU A 421 10.47 20.99 0.21
C GLU A 421 10.24 21.25 -1.28
N LYS A 422 10.54 20.26 -2.12
CA LYS A 422 10.52 20.34 -3.58
C LYS A 422 9.73 19.21 -4.21
N ASP A 423 9.13 19.48 -5.36
CA ASP A 423 8.40 18.50 -6.16
C ASP A 423 9.37 17.46 -6.74
N PRO A 424 9.19 16.16 -6.46
CA PRO A 424 9.96 15.11 -7.16
C PRO A 424 9.73 15.13 -8.67
N LYS A 425 8.55 15.63 -9.10
CA LYS A 425 8.22 15.83 -10.51
C LYS A 425 9.31 16.59 -11.24
N GLY A 426 9.97 15.90 -12.17
CA GLY A 426 11.02 16.46 -13.02
C GLY A 426 12.44 16.40 -12.44
N MET A 427 12.64 15.92 -11.21
CA MET A 427 13.99 15.75 -10.64
C MET A 427 14.80 14.63 -11.30
N GLY A 428 14.12 13.63 -11.89
CA GLY A 428 14.74 12.38 -12.33
C GLY A 428 15.15 11.50 -11.13
N VAL A 429 15.35 10.20 -11.39
CA VAL A 429 15.62 9.22 -10.31
C VAL A 429 16.87 9.55 -9.51
N ALA A 430 17.94 10.01 -10.18
CA ALA A 430 19.17 10.40 -9.50
C ALA A 430 18.97 11.60 -8.56
N GLY A 431 18.20 12.61 -9.00
CA GLY A 431 17.86 13.76 -8.18
C GLY A 431 17.00 13.38 -6.99
N ILE A 432 16.01 12.52 -7.18
CA ILE A 432 15.15 12.01 -6.10
C ILE A 432 15.98 11.27 -5.03
N LEU A 433 16.83 10.35 -5.47
CA LEU A 433 17.67 9.55 -4.59
C LEU A 433 18.65 10.40 -3.76
N THR A 434 19.21 11.46 -4.36
CA THR A 434 20.19 12.34 -3.71
C THR A 434 19.56 13.53 -2.97
N SER A 435 18.27 13.78 -3.16
CA SER A 435 17.50 14.79 -2.43
C SER A 435 17.20 14.33 -0.99
N GLU A 436 16.60 15.21 -0.20
CA GLU A 436 16.07 14.92 1.14
C GLU A 436 15.06 13.76 1.20
N LEU A 437 14.44 13.40 0.06
CA LEU A 437 13.43 12.34 -0.02
C LEU A 437 14.02 10.97 0.38
N PHE A 438 15.27 10.72 -0.03
CA PHE A 438 16.00 9.47 0.22
C PHE A 438 17.34 9.68 0.92
N GLY A 439 17.98 10.83 0.68
CA GLY A 439 19.21 11.25 1.37
C GLY A 439 20.46 10.46 0.98
N LEU A 440 20.49 9.85 -0.22
CA LEU A 440 21.71 9.17 -0.66
C LEU A 440 22.82 10.21 -0.94
N PRO A 441 24.03 10.01 -0.39
CA PRO A 441 25.15 10.92 -0.67
C PRO A 441 25.61 10.84 -2.13
N THR A 442 25.36 9.72 -2.79
CA THR A 442 25.65 9.48 -4.20
C THR A 442 24.80 8.34 -4.74
N ILE A 443 24.63 8.28 -6.06
CA ILE A 443 24.04 7.13 -6.77
C ILE A 443 25.07 6.07 -7.15
N LEU A 444 26.37 6.37 -7.01
CA LEU A 444 27.45 5.43 -7.28
C LEU A 444 27.64 4.50 -6.08
N ASP A 445 28.17 3.30 -6.34
CA ASP A 445 28.64 2.45 -5.26
C ASP A 445 29.80 3.12 -4.49
N LYS A 446 30.00 2.66 -3.25
CA LYS A 446 30.96 3.27 -2.32
C LYS A 446 32.39 3.29 -2.86
N GLU A 447 32.81 2.22 -3.54
CA GLU A 447 34.19 2.09 -4.03
C GLU A 447 34.43 3.04 -5.21
N THR A 448 33.51 3.05 -6.18
CA THR A 448 33.58 3.97 -7.32
C THR A 448 33.48 5.43 -6.88
N GLN A 449 32.65 5.76 -5.88
CA GLN A 449 32.57 7.12 -5.35
C GLN A 449 33.87 7.54 -4.65
N LEU A 450 34.48 6.67 -3.82
CA LEU A 450 35.77 6.97 -3.18
C LEU A 450 36.89 7.13 -4.23
N LEU A 451 36.87 6.29 -5.26
CA LEU A 451 37.80 6.38 -6.39
C LEU A 451 37.66 7.73 -7.11
N LEU A 452 36.42 8.12 -7.43
CA LEU A 452 36.09 9.40 -8.08
C LEU A 452 36.49 10.60 -7.19
N ASN A 453 36.18 10.55 -5.90
CA ASN A 453 36.53 11.57 -4.93
C ASN A 453 38.05 11.75 -4.82
N ARG A 454 38.80 10.65 -4.71
CA ARG A 454 40.27 10.67 -4.67
C ARG A 454 40.86 11.20 -5.98
N LYS A 455 40.34 10.76 -7.13
CA LYS A 455 40.75 11.29 -8.44
C LYS A 455 40.51 12.79 -8.53
N ARG A 456 39.33 13.29 -8.11
CA ARG A 456 39.00 14.73 -8.12
C ARG A 456 39.88 15.55 -7.17
N PHE A 457 40.19 15.02 -5.98
CA PHE A 457 41.12 15.65 -5.05
C PHE A 457 42.52 15.80 -5.64
N LEU A 458 43.07 14.72 -6.22
CA LEU A 458 44.36 14.74 -6.91
C LEU A 458 44.35 15.66 -8.15
N GLN A 459 43.26 15.66 -8.91
CA GLN A 459 43.09 16.55 -10.05
C GLN A 459 43.15 18.03 -9.63
N GLY A 460 42.48 18.38 -8.53
CA GLY A 460 42.52 19.74 -8.02
C GLY A 460 43.89 20.13 -7.45
N LYS A 461 44.64 19.18 -6.86
CA LYS A 461 46.05 19.37 -6.53
C LYS A 461 46.91 19.67 -7.76
N LEU A 462 46.74 18.86 -8.81
CA LEU A 462 47.41 19.06 -10.10
C LEU A 462 47.13 20.47 -10.67
N MET A 463 45.89 20.94 -10.59
CA MET A 463 45.50 22.30 -11.05
C MET A 463 46.13 23.43 -10.25
N ARG A 464 46.46 23.20 -8.97
CA ARG A 464 47.18 24.17 -8.12
C ARG A 464 48.70 24.08 -8.25
N ASN A 465 49.22 23.15 -9.05
CA ASN A 465 50.64 22.81 -9.14
C ASN A 465 51.25 22.39 -7.78
N ASP A 466 50.48 21.73 -6.91
CA ASP A 466 50.91 21.29 -5.57
C ASP A 466 50.93 19.75 -5.40
N ILE A 467 50.83 19.01 -6.51
CA ILE A 467 50.82 17.54 -6.52
C ILE A 467 52.24 16.95 -6.48
N ALA A 468 52.46 15.92 -5.66
CA ALA A 468 53.71 15.16 -5.64
C ALA A 468 53.81 14.14 -6.79
N ASN A 469 55.01 13.70 -7.17
CA ASN A 469 55.21 12.73 -8.25
C ASN A 469 54.47 11.40 -8.02
N GLU A 470 54.50 10.88 -6.78
CA GLU A 470 53.79 9.64 -6.41
C GLU A 470 52.27 9.81 -6.54
N GLU A 471 51.75 10.95 -6.09
CA GLU A 471 50.33 11.33 -6.20
C GLU A 471 49.89 11.52 -7.67
N TYR A 472 50.78 11.97 -8.54
CA TYR A 472 50.52 12.12 -9.97
C TYR A 472 50.41 10.76 -10.69
N GLU A 473 51.26 9.79 -10.34
CA GLU A 473 51.11 8.42 -10.84
C GLU A 473 49.83 7.76 -10.30
N GLU A 474 49.49 7.98 -9.03
CA GLU A 474 48.21 7.56 -8.47
C GLU A 474 47.02 8.15 -9.25
N TYR A 475 47.06 9.45 -9.56
CA TYR A 475 46.03 10.12 -10.35
C TYR A 475 45.83 9.47 -11.71
N LYS A 476 46.92 9.15 -12.44
CA LYS A 476 46.83 8.50 -13.76
C LYS A 476 46.18 7.12 -13.68
N ILE A 477 46.58 6.31 -12.70
CA ILE A 477 46.00 4.97 -12.50
C ILE A 477 44.51 5.09 -12.24
N LYS A 478 44.10 5.99 -11.33
CA LYS A 478 42.68 6.19 -10.99
C LYS A 478 41.87 6.77 -12.15
N LYS A 479 42.46 7.66 -12.94
CA LYS A 479 41.85 8.20 -14.16
C LYS A 479 41.57 7.07 -15.16
N ALA A 480 42.56 6.23 -15.44
CA ALA A 480 42.40 5.09 -16.35
C ALA A 480 41.32 4.11 -15.87
N GLN A 481 41.29 3.80 -14.56
CA GLN A 481 40.24 2.94 -13.97
C GLN A 481 38.84 3.53 -14.16
N LEU A 482 38.67 4.84 -13.93
CA LEU A 482 37.37 5.50 -14.10
C LEU A 482 36.94 5.59 -15.58
N GLU A 483 37.89 5.72 -16.51
CA GLU A 483 37.61 5.67 -17.95
C GLU A 483 37.08 4.30 -18.39
N GLU A 484 37.53 3.19 -17.79
CA GLU A 484 36.96 1.86 -18.02
C GLU A 484 35.48 1.77 -17.59
N TYR A 485 35.08 2.54 -16.56
CA TYR A 485 33.69 2.62 -16.09
C TYR A 485 32.85 3.64 -16.87
N GLY A 486 33.41 4.27 -17.91
CA GLY A 486 32.71 5.24 -18.75
C GLY A 486 32.78 6.68 -18.27
N PHE A 487 33.60 7.00 -17.25
CA PHE A 487 33.83 8.37 -16.80
C PHE A 487 34.93 9.05 -17.65
N TYR A 488 34.59 9.37 -18.89
CA TYR A 488 35.48 10.06 -19.83
C TYR A 488 35.45 11.59 -19.61
N GLU A 489 35.92 12.08 -18.45
CA GLU A 489 35.98 13.53 -18.20
C GLU A 489 37.36 14.12 -18.51
N GLU A 490 37.44 14.81 -19.64
CA GLU A 490 38.28 16.01 -19.81
C GLU A 490 37.37 17.22 -19.61
N VAL A 491 37.24 17.72 -18.38
CA VAL A 491 36.43 18.92 -18.16
C VAL A 491 37.16 20.12 -18.71
N GLU A 492 36.80 20.58 -19.90
CA GLU A 492 37.36 21.80 -20.52
C GLU A 492 36.81 23.10 -19.90
N ASP A 493 35.80 23.02 -19.04
CA ASP A 493 35.21 24.18 -18.36
C ASP A 493 36.18 24.77 -17.33
N LYS A 494 36.78 25.91 -17.68
CA LYS A 494 37.70 26.68 -16.83
C LYS A 494 37.15 26.91 -15.42
N TRP A 495 35.87 27.25 -15.29
CA TRP A 495 35.26 27.62 -14.01
C TRP A 495 35.05 26.39 -13.13
N PHE A 496 34.67 25.26 -13.71
CA PHE A 496 34.60 24.00 -12.99
C PHE A 496 35.98 23.52 -12.52
N GLN A 497 37.02 23.68 -13.36
CA GLN A 497 38.40 23.38 -12.97
C GLN A 497 38.84 24.24 -11.77
N MET A 498 38.57 25.54 -11.82
CA MET A 498 38.87 26.44 -10.69
C MET A 498 38.09 26.06 -9.43
N TYR A 499 36.81 25.68 -9.57
CA TYR A 499 35.99 25.23 -8.45
C TYR A 499 36.59 23.99 -7.79
N LEU A 500 36.97 22.98 -8.60
CA LEU A 500 37.66 21.78 -8.10
C LEU A 500 38.99 22.11 -7.43
N ALA A 501 39.77 23.03 -7.99
CA ALA A 501 41.04 23.47 -7.42
C ALA A 501 40.86 24.18 -6.07
N GLU A 502 39.79 24.95 -5.87
CA GLU A 502 39.51 25.57 -4.57
C GLU A 502 38.98 24.54 -3.56
N MET A 503 38.01 23.71 -3.95
CA MET A 503 37.41 22.72 -3.05
C MET A 503 38.40 21.67 -2.55
N SER A 504 39.37 21.27 -3.38
CA SER A 504 40.39 20.28 -3.02
C SER A 504 41.47 20.78 -2.06
N LYS A 505 41.35 22.01 -1.53
CA LYS A 505 42.11 22.45 -0.34
C LYS A 505 41.62 21.79 0.94
N HIS A 506 40.40 21.26 0.92
CA HIS A 506 39.80 20.59 2.06
C HIS A 506 39.88 19.07 1.86
N GLU A 507 40.71 18.36 2.63
CA GLU A 507 40.87 16.91 2.48
C GLU A 507 39.56 16.13 2.64
N ILE A 508 38.62 16.70 3.40
CA ILE A 508 37.33 16.11 3.70
C ILE A 508 36.50 15.80 2.45
N ILE A 509 36.71 16.50 1.31
CA ILE A 509 35.96 16.23 0.06
C ILE A 509 36.16 14.80 -0.47
N GLN A 510 37.14 14.08 0.07
CA GLN A 510 37.40 12.69 -0.28
C GLN A 510 36.37 11.73 0.33
N GLN A 511 35.66 12.17 1.37
CA GLN A 511 34.64 11.39 2.08
C GLN A 511 33.31 11.35 1.30
N ILE A 512 32.45 10.40 1.65
CA ILE A 512 31.13 10.23 1.03
C ILE A 512 30.05 10.82 1.92
N GLU A 513 30.12 10.53 3.21
CA GLU A 513 29.17 11.00 4.21
C GLU A 513 29.82 12.08 5.07
N PHE A 514 29.03 13.08 5.43
CA PHE A 514 29.46 14.25 6.18
C PHE A 514 28.53 14.44 7.38
N THR A 515 29.09 14.80 8.54
CA THR A 515 28.30 15.30 9.66
C THR A 515 27.66 16.65 9.31
N ASP A 516 26.64 17.08 10.05
CA ASP A 516 25.97 18.35 9.76
C ASP A 516 26.94 19.55 9.87
N GLU A 517 27.86 19.55 10.85
CA GLU A 517 28.93 20.54 10.95
C GLU A 517 29.85 20.54 9.71
N GLN A 518 30.18 19.35 9.19
CA GLN A 518 31.02 19.21 8.00
C GLN A 518 30.30 19.67 6.74
N LYS A 519 28.97 19.43 6.63
CA LYS A 519 28.15 19.95 5.54
C LYS A 519 28.10 21.47 5.55
N GLU A 520 27.87 22.10 6.71
CA GLU A 520 27.89 23.56 6.84
C GLU A 520 29.26 24.15 6.44
N MET A 521 30.34 23.54 6.90
CA MET A 521 31.70 23.94 6.52
C MET A 521 31.93 23.83 5.00
N LEU A 522 31.49 22.74 4.38
CA LEU A 522 31.62 22.54 2.93
C LEU A 522 30.76 23.51 2.13
N GLU A 523 29.56 23.85 2.62
CA GLU A 523 28.69 24.85 1.99
C GLU A 523 29.35 26.24 2.03
N GLN A 524 29.95 26.62 3.16
CA GLN A 524 30.72 27.86 3.28
C GLN A 524 31.94 27.86 2.35
N ALA A 525 32.71 26.76 2.31
CA ALA A 525 33.84 26.62 1.40
C ALA A 525 33.42 26.72 -0.08
N SER A 526 32.29 26.10 -0.44
CA SER A 526 31.70 26.17 -1.77
C SER A 526 31.29 27.59 -2.15
N LYS A 527 30.61 28.33 -1.25
CA LYS A 527 30.26 29.74 -1.45
C LYS A 527 31.50 30.61 -1.70
N LEU A 528 32.54 30.44 -0.90
CA LEU A 528 33.82 31.16 -1.07
C LEU A 528 34.50 30.84 -2.40
N ALA A 529 34.49 29.57 -2.81
CA ALA A 529 35.02 29.14 -4.12
C ALA A 529 34.26 29.80 -5.27
N VAL A 530 32.92 29.83 -5.20
CA VAL A 530 32.06 30.50 -6.20
C VAL A 530 32.29 32.01 -6.23
N GLU A 531 32.39 32.67 -5.07
CA GLU A 531 32.71 34.12 -5.02
C GLU A 531 34.05 34.44 -5.68
N LYS A 532 35.05 33.57 -5.50
CA LYS A 532 36.36 33.73 -6.13
C LYS A 532 36.27 33.59 -7.65
N ILE A 533 35.52 32.59 -8.13
CA ILE A 533 35.25 32.39 -9.56
C ILE A 533 34.52 33.61 -10.14
N LEU A 534 33.48 34.10 -9.48
CA LEU A 534 32.73 35.28 -9.93
C LEU A 534 33.60 36.54 -10.01
N LYS A 535 34.57 36.72 -9.10
CA LYS A 535 35.54 37.82 -9.18
C LYS A 535 36.43 37.69 -10.41
N GLU A 536 36.88 36.48 -10.74
CA GLU A 536 37.72 36.24 -11.92
C GLU A 536 36.93 36.30 -13.24
N MET A 537 35.63 36.00 -13.23
CA MET A 537 34.76 36.19 -14.40
C MET A 537 34.52 37.67 -14.76
N ASN A 538 34.64 38.56 -13.76
CA ASN A 538 34.39 39.99 -13.91
C ASN A 538 35.67 40.82 -14.08
N GLN A 539 36.84 40.17 -14.11
CA GLN A 539 38.14 40.76 -14.47
C GLN A 539 38.42 40.50 -15.95
#